data_AF-A0A239CJZ8-F1
#
_entry.id   AF-A0A239CJZ8-F1
#
_cell.length_a   1.000
_cell.length_b   1.000
_cell.length_c   1.000
_cell.angle_alpha   90.00
_cell.angle_beta   90.00
_cell.angle_gamma   90.00
#
_symmetry.space_group_name_H-M   'P 1'
#
loop_
_entity.id
_entity.type
_entity.pdbx_description
1 polymer ?
#
loop_
_entity_poly.entity_id
_entity_poly.type
_entity_poly.pdbx_seq_one_letter_code
_entity_poly.pdbx_strand_id
1 'polypeptide(L)'
;MIDLDKTFAIQLVNFLVTVAGLNVFLIRPIREKIKERNTLMADQTASIENFNSSADEKLKSYQQALDTARQQGLELRKQLRAEGAGEEQLIMAAAGKEVAATMKANQDEIAAQVAGAKKALSADVETFAQKATAKILGAA
;
A
#
# COMPACT_ATOMS: atom_id res chain seq x y z
N MET A 1 -95.22 26.50 1.40
CA MET A 1 -94.75 26.41 0.00
C MET A 1 -93.42 27.13 -0.03
N ILE A 2 -92.40 26.58 -0.70
CA ILE A 2 -91.11 27.29 -0.82
C ILE A 2 -91.33 28.33 -1.91
N ASP A 3 -91.65 29.56 -1.50
CA ASP A 3 -91.76 30.67 -2.44
C ASP A 3 -90.35 31.08 -2.86
N LEU A 4 -90.03 30.76 -4.12
CA LEU A 4 -88.77 31.14 -4.76
C LEU A 4 -88.84 32.63 -5.15
N ASP A 5 -88.75 33.49 -4.14
CA ASP A 5 -88.76 34.93 -4.32
C ASP A 5 -87.37 35.50 -4.60
N LYS A 6 -87.32 36.75 -5.08
CA LYS A 6 -86.08 37.50 -5.32
C LYS A 6 -85.13 37.50 -4.10
N THR A 7 -85.67 37.40 -2.89
CA THR A 7 -84.91 37.29 -1.64
C THR A 7 -84.04 36.02 -1.59
N PHE A 8 -84.54 34.88 -2.08
CA PHE A 8 -83.77 33.64 -2.17
C PHE A 8 -82.59 33.79 -3.14
N ALA A 9 -82.81 34.44 -4.29
CA ALA A 9 -81.74 34.72 -5.24
C ALA A 9 -80.67 35.64 -4.64
N ILE A 10 -81.06 36.69 -3.89
CA ILE A 10 -80.12 37.60 -3.21
C ILE A 10 -79.34 36.87 -2.10
N GLN A 11 -79.98 35.97 -1.36
CA GLN A 11 -79.32 35.16 -0.33
C GLN A 11 -78.33 34.16 -0.94
N LEU A 12 -78.69 33.53 -2.07
CA LEU A 12 -77.80 32.64 -2.82
C LEU A 12 -76.57 33.39 -3.34
N VAL A 13 -76.75 34.60 -3.89
CA VAL A 13 -75.62 35.43 -4.33
C VAL A 13 -74.71 35.79 -3.15
N ASN A 14 -75.27 36.20 -2.00
CA ASN A 14 -74.46 36.46 -0.80
C ASN A 14 -73.68 35.23 -0.36
N PHE A 15 -74.30 34.05 -0.32
CA PHE A 15 -73.63 32.80 0.02
C PHE A 15 -72.48 32.49 -0.96
N LEU A 16 -72.71 32.62 -2.26
CA LEU A 16 -71.67 32.41 -3.28
C LEU A 16 -70.51 33.40 -3.12
N VAL A 17 -70.79 34.68 -2.81
CA VAL A 17 -69.75 35.69 -2.53
C VAL A 17 -68.96 35.32 -1.28
N THR A 18 -69.62 34.88 -0.20
CA THR A 18 -68.93 34.42 1.02
C THR A 18 -68.07 33.18 0.75
N VAL A 19 -68.56 32.20 0.00
CA VAL A 19 -67.80 31.00 -0.39
C VAL A 19 -66.60 31.37 -1.26
N ALA A 20 -66.78 32.28 -2.23
CA ALA A 20 -65.69 32.77 -3.06
C ALA A 20 -64.63 33.52 -2.22
N GLY A 21 -65.07 34.37 -1.29
CA GLY A 21 -64.21 35.04 -0.33
C GLY A 21 -63.43 34.06 0.54
N LEU A 22 -64.11 33.06 1.13
CA LEU A 22 -63.48 32.02 1.94
C LEU A 22 -62.43 31.22 1.16
N ASN A 23 -62.72 30.90 -0.11
CA ASN A 23 -61.79 30.19 -0.97
C ASN A 23 -60.50 30.99 -1.21
N VAL A 24 -60.61 32.30 -1.43
CA VAL A 24 -59.46 33.18 -1.66
C VAL A 24 -58.71 33.47 -0.36
N PHE A 25 -59.40 33.77 0.73
CA PHE A 25 -58.79 34.20 2.00
C PHE A 25 -58.28 33.06 2.89
N LEU A 26 -58.90 31.88 2.85
CA LEU A 26 -58.53 30.77 3.74
C LEU A 26 -58.02 29.56 2.97
N ILE A 27 -58.78 29.05 2.00
CA ILE A 27 -58.47 27.75 1.39
C ILE A 27 -57.15 27.79 0.60
N ARG A 28 -56.95 28.83 -0.22
CA ARG A 28 -55.70 29.02 -0.99
C ARG A 28 -54.46 29.17 -0.08
N PRO A 29 -54.40 30.14 0.84
CA PRO A 29 -53.18 30.37 1.64
C PRO A 29 -52.88 29.20 2.60
N ILE A 30 -53.90 28.55 3.18
CA ILE A 30 -53.68 27.38 4.04
C ILE A 30 -53.05 26.24 3.23
N ARG A 31 -53.56 25.98 2.02
CA ARG A 31 -53.02 24.93 1.16
C ARG A 31 -51.58 25.22 0.73
N GLU A 32 -51.26 26.48 0.44
CA GLU A 32 -49.88 26.89 0.12
C GLU A 32 -48.95 26.65 1.31
N LYS A 33 -49.34 27.02 2.53
CA LYS A 33 -48.51 26.78 3.73
C LYS A 33 -48.33 25.31 4.08
N ILE A 34 -49.34 24.47 3.85
CA ILE A 34 -49.20 23.02 4.01
C ILE A 34 -48.24 22.47 2.94
N LYS A 35 -48.36 22.92 1.68
CA LYS A 35 -47.47 22.50 0.61
C LYS A 35 -46.03 22.91 0.90
N GLU A 36 -45.79 24.14 1.32
CA GLU A 36 -44.48 24.67 1.71
C GLU A 36 -43.84 23.82 2.82
N ARG A 37 -44.60 23.48 3.87
CA ARG A 37 -44.12 22.58 4.92
C ARG A 37 -43.77 21.19 4.39
N ASN A 38 -44.63 20.61 3.55
CA ASN A 38 -44.39 19.28 3.00
C ASN A 38 -43.16 19.26 2.08
N THR A 39 -42.96 20.29 1.27
CA THR A 39 -41.77 20.41 0.41
C THR A 39 -40.52 20.59 1.24
N LEU A 40 -40.52 21.46 2.26
CA LEU A 40 -39.37 21.63 3.15
C LEU A 40 -38.98 20.34 3.86
N MET A 41 -39.96 19.59 4.36
CA MET A 41 -39.71 18.29 5.00
C MET A 41 -39.15 17.28 4.00
N ALA A 42 -39.72 17.18 2.79
CA ALA A 42 -39.24 16.28 1.76
C ALA A 42 -37.79 16.62 1.32
N ASP A 43 -37.50 17.91 1.12
CA ASP A 43 -36.17 18.39 0.74
C ASP A 43 -35.14 18.12 1.85
N GLN A 44 -35.52 18.33 3.12
CA GLN A 44 -34.67 18.00 4.26
C GLN A 44 -34.39 16.49 4.35
N THR A 45 -35.41 15.64 4.18
CA THR A 45 -35.22 14.18 4.16
C THR A 45 -34.32 13.75 3.01
N ALA A 46 -34.54 14.27 1.80
CA ALA A 46 -33.70 13.97 0.64
C ALA A 46 -32.25 14.44 0.83
N SER A 47 -32.05 15.60 1.45
CA SER A 47 -30.71 16.11 1.78
C SER A 47 -29.98 15.22 2.80
N ILE A 48 -30.69 14.76 3.83
CA ILE A 48 -30.15 13.83 4.84
C ILE A 48 -29.77 12.50 4.19
N GLU A 49 -30.64 11.95 3.34
CA GLU A 49 -30.38 10.69 2.65
C GLU A 49 -29.18 10.79 1.71
N ASN A 50 -29.09 11.87 0.92
CA ASN A 50 -27.94 12.15 0.06
C ASN A 50 -26.64 12.34 0.87
N PHE A 51 -26.71 13.02 2.00
CA PHE A 51 -25.56 13.22 2.89
C PHE A 51 -25.07 11.89 3.45
N ASN A 52 -25.97 11.04 3.95
CA ASN A 52 -25.64 9.72 4.47
C ASN A 52 -25.07 8.82 3.36
N SER A 53 -25.71 8.77 2.19
CA SER A 53 -25.20 7.99 1.05
C SER A 53 -23.79 8.46 0.64
N SER A 54 -23.56 9.77 0.59
CA SER A 54 -22.25 10.33 0.25
C SER A 54 -21.21 10.03 1.34
N ALA A 55 -21.60 10.03 2.61
CA ALA A 55 -20.73 9.69 3.72
C ALA A 55 -20.33 8.21 3.68
N ASP A 56 -21.29 7.31 3.44
CA ASP A 56 -21.04 5.88 3.30
C ASP A 56 -20.13 5.57 2.10
N GLU A 57 -20.35 6.24 0.96
CA GLU A 57 -19.49 6.10 -0.21
C GLU A 57 -18.06 6.60 0.06
N LYS A 58 -17.90 7.72 0.76
CA LYS A 58 -16.59 8.22 1.21
C LYS A 58 -15.90 7.28 2.18
N LEU A 59 -16.64 6.68 3.12
CA LEU A 59 -16.08 5.71 4.05
C LEU A 59 -15.64 4.43 3.32
N LYS A 60 -16.45 3.94 2.39
CA LYS A 60 -16.14 2.76 1.60
C LYS A 60 -14.92 2.98 0.70
N SER A 61 -14.86 4.12 0.00
CA SER A 61 -13.70 4.47 -0.82
C SER A 61 -12.44 4.68 0.02
N TYR A 62 -12.55 5.30 1.20
CA TYR A 62 -11.43 5.42 2.13
C TYR A 62 -10.91 4.05 2.61
N GLN A 63 -11.80 3.14 3.01
CA GLN A 63 -11.43 1.79 3.40
C GLN A 63 -10.75 1.03 2.26
N GLN A 64 -11.29 1.11 1.04
CA GLN A 64 -10.71 0.50 -0.15
C GLN A 64 -9.32 1.06 -0.48
N ALA A 65 -9.14 2.38 -0.40
CA ALA A 65 -7.85 3.03 -0.62
C ALA A 65 -6.82 2.58 0.43
N LEU A 66 -7.25 2.44 1.68
CA LEU A 66 -6.39 2.03 2.78
C LEU A 66 -5.95 0.57 2.64
N ASP A 67 -6.86 -0.33 2.25
CA ASP A 67 -6.53 -1.73 1.98
C ASP A 67 -5.64 -1.88 0.73
N THR A 68 -5.90 -1.10 -0.31
CA THR A 68 -5.04 -1.04 -1.51
C THR A 68 -3.62 -0.58 -1.14
N ALA A 69 -3.49 0.49 -0.34
CA ALA A 69 -2.20 0.99 0.12
C ALA A 69 -1.46 -0.04 0.98
N ARG A 70 -2.16 -0.77 1.85
CA ARG A 70 -1.57 -1.89 2.62
C ARG A 70 -1.07 -3.00 1.71
N GLN A 71 -1.85 -3.41 0.72
CA GLN A 71 -1.43 -4.44 -0.24
C GLN A 71 -0.19 -3.99 -1.03
N GLN A 72 -0.21 -2.77 -1.56
CA GLN A 72 0.95 -2.18 -2.26
C GLN A 72 2.20 -2.13 -1.36
N GLY A 73 2.04 -1.72 -0.09
CA GLY A 73 3.14 -1.70 0.87
C GLY A 73 3.71 -3.10 1.17
N LEU A 74 2.85 -4.11 1.27
CA LEU A 74 3.27 -5.51 1.46
C LEU A 74 3.98 -6.05 0.22
N GLU A 75 3.46 -5.76 -0.98
CA GLU A 75 4.05 -6.14 -2.26
C GLU A 75 5.45 -5.51 -2.40
N LEU A 76 5.57 -4.21 -2.17
CA LEU A 76 6.84 -3.48 -2.23
C LEU A 76 7.84 -4.03 -1.22
N ARG A 77 7.42 -4.27 0.02
CA ARG A 77 8.28 -4.88 1.04
C ARG A 77 8.76 -6.27 0.62
N LYS A 78 7.88 -7.08 0.03
CA LYS A 78 8.24 -8.42 -0.45
C LYS A 78 9.23 -8.34 -1.62
N GLN A 79 9.03 -7.41 -2.54
CA GLN A 79 9.92 -7.16 -3.67
C GLN A 79 11.31 -6.72 -3.20
N LEU A 80 11.39 -5.71 -2.34
CA LEU A 80 12.66 -5.23 -1.78
C LEU A 80 13.40 -6.32 -1.00
N ARG A 81 12.65 -7.18 -0.27
CA ARG A 81 13.26 -8.30 0.45
C ARG A 81 13.83 -9.35 -0.50
N ALA A 82 13.13 -9.64 -1.59
CA ALA A 82 13.60 -10.59 -2.61
C ALA A 82 14.82 -10.04 -3.36
N GLU A 83 14.81 -8.75 -3.70
CA GLU A 83 15.92 -8.04 -4.32
C GLU A 83 17.16 -8.04 -3.41
N GLY A 84 16.99 -7.66 -2.14
CA GLY A 84 18.07 -7.69 -1.15
C GLY A 84 18.65 -9.09 -0.92
N ALA A 85 17.81 -10.13 -0.88
CA ALA A 85 18.29 -11.51 -0.78
C ALA A 85 19.06 -11.96 -2.04
N GLY A 86 18.65 -11.48 -3.22
CA GLY A 86 19.36 -11.71 -4.48
C GLY A 86 20.73 -11.04 -4.49
N GLU A 87 20.81 -9.77 -4.09
CA GLU A 87 22.08 -9.05 -3.96
C GLU A 87 23.01 -9.69 -2.92
N GLU A 88 22.48 -10.08 -1.76
CA GLU A 88 23.26 -10.79 -0.74
C GLU A 88 23.86 -12.09 -1.30
N GLN A 89 23.08 -12.86 -2.04
CA GLN A 89 23.55 -14.10 -2.67
C GLN A 89 24.64 -13.83 -3.72
N LEU A 90 24.51 -12.74 -4.51
CA LEU A 90 25.53 -12.34 -5.49
C LEU A 90 26.83 -11.92 -4.81
N ILE A 91 26.76 -11.13 -3.74
CA ILE A 91 27.92 -10.68 -2.97
C ILE A 91 28.60 -11.88 -2.31
N MET A 92 27.84 -12.79 -1.68
CA MET A 92 28.40 -14.00 -1.09
C MET A 92 29.03 -14.93 -2.12
N ALA A 93 28.43 -15.07 -3.30
CA ALA A 93 29.01 -15.85 -4.38
C ALA A 93 30.31 -15.23 -4.92
N ALA A 94 30.38 -13.90 -5.04
CA ALA A 94 31.59 -13.19 -5.44
C ALA A 94 32.71 -13.35 -4.39
N ALA A 95 32.40 -13.12 -3.12
CA ALA A 95 33.34 -13.32 -2.02
C ALA A 95 33.83 -14.78 -1.94
N GLY A 96 32.93 -15.75 -2.11
CA GLY A 96 33.31 -17.17 -2.14
C GLY A 96 34.27 -17.52 -3.29
N LYS A 97 34.07 -16.93 -4.47
CA LYS A 97 35.01 -17.08 -5.61
C LYS A 97 36.36 -16.45 -5.31
N GLU A 98 36.39 -15.28 -4.69
CA GLU A 98 37.63 -14.58 -4.34
C GLU A 98 38.42 -15.35 -3.27
N VAL A 99 37.73 -15.88 -2.26
CA VAL A 99 38.33 -16.78 -1.25
C VAL A 99 38.88 -18.05 -1.90
N ALA A 100 38.12 -18.69 -2.81
CA ALA A 100 38.61 -19.87 -3.51
C ALA A 100 39.85 -19.58 -4.39
N ALA A 101 39.87 -18.43 -5.06
CA ALA A 101 41.00 -17.99 -5.89
C ALA A 101 42.25 -17.71 -5.04
N THR A 102 42.11 -16.99 -3.93
CA THR A 102 43.22 -16.70 -3.01
C THR A 102 43.73 -17.97 -2.34
N MET A 103 42.85 -18.89 -1.95
CA MET A 103 43.27 -20.16 -1.37
C MET A 103 44.07 -21.02 -2.36
N LYS A 104 43.66 -21.03 -3.63
CA LYS A 104 44.39 -21.72 -4.69
C LYS A 104 45.76 -21.07 -4.96
N ALA A 105 45.81 -19.75 -5.06
CA ALA A 105 47.06 -19.02 -5.21
C ALA A 105 48.05 -19.30 -4.06
N ASN A 106 47.57 -19.31 -2.82
CA ASN A 106 48.39 -19.65 -1.66
C ASN A 106 48.89 -21.10 -1.69
N GLN A 107 48.06 -22.05 -2.12
CA GLN A 107 48.49 -23.45 -2.28
C GLN A 107 49.57 -23.59 -3.36
N ASP A 108 49.43 -22.90 -4.49
CA ASP A 108 50.41 -22.90 -5.58
C ASP A 108 51.73 -22.25 -5.11
N GLU A 109 51.67 -21.17 -4.33
CA GLU A 109 52.85 -20.53 -3.76
C GLU A 109 53.56 -21.42 -2.73
N ILE A 110 52.81 -22.09 -1.85
CA ILE A 110 53.37 -23.06 -0.90
C ILE A 110 54.05 -24.22 -1.67
N ALA A 111 53.42 -24.75 -2.71
CA ALA A 111 54.01 -25.80 -3.52
C ALA A 111 55.33 -25.35 -4.19
N ALA A 112 55.37 -24.11 -4.69
CA ALA A 112 56.58 -23.52 -5.25
C ALA A 112 57.68 -23.34 -4.20
N GLN A 113 57.33 -22.85 -3.01
CA GLN A 113 58.27 -22.71 -1.88
C GLN A 113 58.84 -24.05 -1.44
N VAL A 114 58.01 -25.10 -1.33
CA VAL A 114 58.46 -26.46 -1.00
C VAL A 114 59.40 -27.01 -2.08
N ALA A 115 59.07 -26.82 -3.37
CA ALA A 115 59.94 -27.25 -4.46
C ALA A 115 61.29 -26.53 -4.44
N GLY A 116 61.28 -25.21 -4.19
CA GLY A 116 62.49 -24.40 -4.03
C GLY A 116 63.36 -24.85 -2.85
N ALA A 117 62.74 -25.02 -1.68
CA ALA A 117 63.42 -25.50 -0.48
C ALA A 117 64.00 -26.92 -0.66
N LYS A 118 63.27 -27.82 -1.32
CA LYS A 118 63.75 -29.17 -1.63
C LYS A 118 64.96 -29.14 -2.56
N LYS A 119 64.95 -28.27 -3.58
CA LYS A 119 66.08 -28.09 -4.50
C LYS A 119 67.31 -27.52 -3.80
N ALA A 120 67.13 -26.53 -2.94
CA ALA A 120 68.20 -25.97 -2.11
C ALA A 120 68.78 -27.04 -1.15
N LEU A 121 67.91 -27.79 -0.47
CA LEU A 121 68.34 -28.87 0.42
C LEU A 121 69.10 -29.96 -0.34
N SER A 122 68.69 -30.34 -1.56
CA SER A 122 69.44 -31.31 -2.37
C SER A 122 70.82 -30.80 -2.80
N ALA A 123 70.99 -29.50 -3.06
CA ALA A 123 72.31 -28.91 -3.31
C ALA A 123 73.17 -28.90 -2.03
N ASP A 124 72.55 -28.63 -0.89
CA ASP A 124 73.22 -28.66 0.40
C ASP A 124 73.55 -30.10 0.86
N VAL A 125 72.80 -31.12 0.42
CA VAL A 125 73.08 -32.54 0.71
C VAL A 125 74.46 -32.95 0.22
N GLU A 126 74.93 -32.44 -0.92
CA GLU A 126 76.28 -32.72 -1.42
C GLU A 126 77.35 -32.10 -0.50
N THR A 127 77.08 -30.90 0.00
CA THR A 127 77.94 -30.20 0.96
C THR A 127 77.91 -30.87 2.34
N PHE A 128 76.76 -31.35 2.79
CA PHE A 128 76.61 -32.12 4.03
C PHE A 128 77.26 -33.50 3.91
N ALA A 129 77.16 -34.16 2.76
CA ALA A 129 77.84 -35.43 2.48
C ALA A 129 79.36 -35.25 2.48
N GLN A 130 79.89 -34.18 1.88
CA GLN A 130 81.32 -33.86 1.95
C GLN A 130 81.77 -33.55 3.39
N LYS A 131 81.00 -32.78 4.17
CA LYS A 131 81.31 -32.53 5.59
C LYS A 131 81.23 -33.79 6.45
N ALA A 132 80.26 -34.66 6.21
CA ALA A 132 80.14 -35.95 6.91
C ALA A 132 81.31 -36.88 6.54
N THR A 133 81.67 -36.96 5.25
CA THR A 133 82.81 -37.75 4.78
C THR A 133 84.12 -37.18 5.32
N ALA A 134 84.30 -35.86 5.34
CA ALA A 134 85.47 -35.22 5.94
C ALA A 134 85.55 -35.46 7.46
N LYS A 135 84.42 -35.53 8.18
CA LYS A 135 84.40 -35.84 9.62
C LYS A 135 84.66 -37.33 9.91
N ILE A 136 84.30 -38.22 9.00
CA ILE A 136 84.58 -39.66 9.09
C ILE A 136 86.02 -39.98 8.65
N LEU A 137 86.53 -39.32 7.60
CA LEU A 137 87.87 -39.54 7.03
C LEU A 137 88.96 -38.71 7.73
N GLY A 138 88.60 -37.62 8.42
CA GLY A 138 89.47 -36.82 9.28
C GLY A 138 89.50 -37.28 10.74
N ALA A 139 88.88 -38.42 11.05
CA ALA A 139 88.99 -39.11 12.33
C ALA A 139 90.11 -40.18 12.33
N ALA A 140 91.10 -40.01 11.47
CA ALA A 140 92.38 -40.74 11.48
C ALA A 140 93.52 -39.75 11.73
#